data_AF-A0A1C4YW90-F1
#
_entry.id   AF-A0A1C4YW90-F1
#
_cell.length_a   1.000
_cell.length_b   1.000
_cell.length_c   1.000
_cell.angle_alpha   90.00
_cell.angle_beta   90.00
_cell.angle_gamma   90.00
#
_symmetry.space_group_name_H-M   'P 1'
#
loop_
_entity.id
_entity.type
_entity.pdbx_description
1 polymer ?
#
loop_
_entity_poly.entity_id
_entity_poly.type
_entity_poly.pdbx_seq_one_letter_code
_entity_poly.pdbx_strand_id
1 'polypeptide(L)'
;MKRLLSNGRRRVVVATAASALVLAGAALVVPSLAQAATTLGAAAAQSGRYFGTAIAGGRLNDSTYSTIAGREFNMITAENEMKPDATEPNQGQFNFSAGDQIYNWATQRGLKVRGHTLAWHAQQPPWMERMSGSALRTAMINHINGVMA
;
A
#
# COMPACT_ATOMS: atom_id res chain seq x y z
N MET A 1 -21.55 -94.19 18.11
CA MET A 1 -21.50 -94.64 16.69
C MET A 1 -22.87 -94.39 16.05
N LYS A 2 -22.88 -93.93 14.79
CA LYS A 2 -24.04 -93.72 13.89
C LYS A 2 -24.85 -92.44 14.17
N ARG A 3 -24.69 -91.41 13.34
CA ARG A 3 -25.32 -91.14 12.02
C ARG A 3 -26.48 -90.15 12.23
N LEU A 4 -26.35 -88.90 11.75
CA LEU A 4 -26.67 -88.42 10.40
C LEU A 4 -28.16 -88.04 10.26
N LEU A 5 -28.37 -86.84 9.69
CA LEU A 5 -29.55 -86.32 8.97
C LEU A 5 -30.60 -85.60 9.85
N SER A 6 -30.65 -84.26 9.80
CA SER A 6 -31.21 -83.41 8.72
C SER A 6 -32.73 -83.47 8.69
N ASN A 7 -33.37 -82.41 9.19
CA ASN A 7 -34.78 -82.11 8.94
C ASN A 7 -35.05 -80.60 9.12
N GLY A 8 -35.91 -80.06 8.25
CA GLY A 8 -36.63 -78.80 8.50
C GLY A 8 -36.15 -77.63 7.64
N ARG A 9 -36.67 -77.46 6.42
CA ARG A 9 -37.83 -76.59 6.12
C ARG A 9 -37.73 -75.14 6.65
N ARG A 10 -37.40 -74.26 5.70
CA ARG A 10 -37.97 -72.92 5.39
C ARG A 10 -38.36 -71.97 6.54
N ARG A 11 -37.75 -70.78 6.42
CA ARG A 11 -38.18 -69.41 6.79
C ARG A 11 -38.16 -69.09 8.28
N VAL A 12 -37.37 -68.07 8.65
CA VAL A 12 -37.82 -66.78 9.23
C VAL A 12 -36.60 -65.83 9.29
N VAL A 13 -36.88 -64.57 8.96
CA VAL A 13 -36.00 -63.38 9.01
C VAL A 13 -35.74 -62.97 10.47
N VAL A 14 -34.48 -62.76 10.91
CA VAL A 14 -34.10 -61.79 11.97
C VAL A 14 -32.62 -61.37 11.85
N ALA A 15 -32.44 -60.06 11.63
CA ALA A 15 -31.42 -59.06 12.06
C ALA A 15 -29.91 -59.32 12.25
N THR A 16 -29.19 -58.17 12.12
CA THR A 16 -27.79 -57.79 12.47
C THR A 16 -26.80 -57.90 11.30
N ALA A 17 -25.93 -56.95 10.95
CA ALA A 17 -25.58 -55.57 11.33
C ALA A 17 -24.83 -54.99 10.09
N ALA A 18 -24.69 -53.70 9.83
CA ALA A 18 -23.78 -52.81 10.54
C ALA A 18 -23.86 -51.39 9.95
N SER A 19 -23.64 -50.44 10.85
CA SER A 19 -23.51 -49.01 10.67
C SER A 19 -22.60 -48.58 9.51
N ALA A 20 -23.07 -47.65 8.69
CA ALA A 20 -22.21 -46.67 8.03
C ALA A 20 -22.68 -45.29 8.49
N LEU A 21 -22.04 -44.77 9.54
CA LEU A 21 -22.14 -43.38 9.94
C LEU A 21 -21.58 -42.55 8.77
N VAL A 22 -22.45 -41.89 8.02
CA VAL A 22 -22.04 -40.81 7.12
C VAL A 22 -21.68 -39.63 8.02
N LEU A 23 -20.41 -39.59 8.46
CA LEU A 23 -19.85 -38.42 9.13
C LEU A 23 -19.82 -37.28 8.10
N ALA A 24 -20.73 -36.34 8.30
CA ALA A 24 -20.81 -35.08 7.58
C ALA A 24 -19.46 -34.35 7.61
N GLY A 25 -18.71 -34.45 6.52
CA GLY A 25 -17.58 -33.59 6.22
C GLY A 25 -18.05 -32.21 5.75
N ALA A 26 -18.86 -31.51 6.54
CA ALA A 26 -19.06 -30.08 6.36
C ALA A 26 -17.87 -29.39 7.02
N ALA A 27 -16.78 -29.20 6.27
CA ALA A 27 -15.77 -28.23 6.66
C ALA A 27 -16.50 -26.89 6.79
N LEU A 28 -16.73 -26.45 8.04
CA LEU A 28 -17.18 -25.10 8.31
C LEU A 28 -16.09 -24.18 7.78
N VAL A 29 -16.30 -23.64 6.58
CA VAL A 29 -15.60 -22.46 6.12
C VAL A 29 -16.11 -21.35 7.03
N VAL A 30 -15.51 -21.21 8.21
CA VAL A 30 -15.68 -20.02 9.02
C VAL A 30 -15.10 -18.91 8.16
N PRO A 31 -15.90 -17.94 7.67
CA PRO A 31 -15.33 -16.80 6.99
C PRO A 31 -14.36 -16.19 7.99
N SER A 32 -13.08 -16.08 7.63
CA SER A 32 -12.16 -15.27 8.42
C SER A 32 -12.82 -13.91 8.56
N LEU A 33 -13.22 -13.52 9.77
CA LEU A 33 -13.64 -12.16 10.03
C LEU A 33 -12.48 -11.30 9.54
N ALA A 34 -12.72 -10.47 8.52
CA ALA A 34 -11.70 -9.59 8.00
C ALA A 34 -11.15 -8.80 9.20
N GLN A 35 -9.88 -9.05 9.54
CA GLN A 35 -9.23 -8.32 10.61
C GLN A 35 -9.29 -6.84 10.22
N ALA A 36 -10.00 -6.03 11.02
CA ALA A 36 -10.00 -4.60 10.82
C ALA A 36 -8.55 -4.14 10.82
N ALA A 37 -8.11 -3.54 9.72
CA ALA A 37 -6.78 -2.96 9.67
C ALA A 37 -6.68 -1.89 10.77
N THR A 38 -5.58 -1.93 11.51
CA THR A 38 -5.37 -1.04 12.66
C THR A 38 -4.80 0.33 12.28
N THR A 39 -4.48 0.54 10.99
CA THR A 39 -3.89 1.79 10.47
C THR A 39 -4.57 2.21 9.16
N LEU A 40 -4.52 3.50 8.86
CA LEU A 40 -5.21 4.06 7.68
C LEU A 40 -4.71 3.46 6.35
N GLY A 41 -3.40 3.33 6.21
CA GLY A 41 -2.76 2.77 5.01
C GLY A 41 -3.10 1.30 4.82
N ALA A 42 -3.07 0.50 5.89
CA ALA A 42 -3.45 -0.90 5.83
C ALA A 42 -4.93 -1.07 5.48
N ALA A 43 -5.82 -0.22 6.03
CA ALA A 43 -7.24 -0.23 5.70
C ALA A 43 -7.49 0.10 4.22
N ALA A 44 -6.81 1.12 3.69
CA ALA A 44 -6.92 1.48 2.28
C ALA A 44 -6.43 0.34 1.36
N ALA A 45 -5.34 -0.34 1.75
CA ALA A 45 -4.72 -1.41 0.96
C ALA A 45 -5.62 -2.64 0.79
N GLN A 46 -6.54 -2.92 1.72
CA GLN A 46 -7.54 -3.99 1.60
C GLN A 46 -8.43 -3.83 0.34
N SER A 47 -8.54 -2.61 -0.19
CA SER A 47 -9.28 -2.30 -1.41
C SER A 47 -8.39 -1.88 -2.59
N GLY A 48 -7.08 -2.15 -2.51
CA GLY A 48 -6.09 -1.76 -3.53
C GLY A 48 -5.81 -0.25 -3.58
N ARG A 49 -6.13 0.50 -2.52
CA ARG A 49 -5.90 1.96 -2.43
C ARG A 49 -4.74 2.28 -1.48
N TYR A 50 -4.34 3.54 -1.50
CA TYR A 50 -3.42 4.10 -0.51
C TYR A 50 -4.13 5.17 0.33
N PHE A 51 -3.60 5.44 1.52
CA PHE A 51 -3.93 6.60 2.34
C PHE A 51 -2.63 7.35 2.63
N GLY A 52 -2.60 8.64 2.30
CA GLY A 52 -1.36 9.41 2.30
C GLY A 52 -1.43 10.71 3.08
N THR A 53 -0.25 11.29 3.28
CA THR A 53 -0.07 12.60 3.94
C THR A 53 1.02 13.43 3.26
N ALA A 54 1.02 14.73 3.55
CA ALA A 54 2.13 15.62 3.24
C ALA A 54 3.20 15.54 4.36
N ILE A 55 4.47 15.53 3.98
CA ILE A 55 5.61 15.54 4.89
C ILE A 55 6.40 16.83 4.72
N ALA A 56 6.68 17.51 5.83
CA ALA A 56 7.67 18.57 5.91
C ALA A 56 9.00 18.01 6.42
N GLY A 57 10.09 18.21 5.69
CA GLY A 57 11.42 17.69 6.03
C GLY A 57 11.90 18.17 7.40
N GLY A 58 11.61 19.42 7.75
CA GLY A 58 11.94 20.02 9.05
C GLY A 58 11.23 19.38 10.26
N ARG A 59 10.21 18.54 10.04
CA ARG A 59 9.47 17.82 11.11
C ARG A 59 9.92 16.37 11.28
N LEU A 60 10.81 15.86 10.44
CA LEU A 60 11.20 14.44 10.49
C LEU A 60 11.97 14.05 11.76
N ASN A 61 12.59 15.02 12.45
CA ASN A 61 13.23 14.81 13.75
C ASN A 61 12.25 14.83 14.93
N ASP A 62 10.99 15.21 14.71
CA ASP A 62 9.94 15.04 15.71
C ASP A 62 9.52 13.55 15.73
N SER A 63 9.81 12.89 16.85
CA SER A 63 9.54 11.47 17.02
C SER A 63 8.04 11.16 16.99
N THR A 64 7.18 12.06 17.47
CA THR A 64 5.73 11.86 17.46
C THR A 64 5.21 11.95 16.02
N TYR A 65 5.63 13.00 15.31
CA TYR A 65 5.28 13.22 13.91
C TYR A 65 5.70 12.06 13.02
N SER A 66 6.99 11.69 13.07
CA SER A 66 7.55 10.63 12.24
C SER A 66 7.00 9.24 12.58
N THR A 67 6.69 8.97 13.85
CA THR A 67 6.08 7.71 14.28
C THR A 67 4.65 7.58 13.77
N ILE A 68 3.82 8.61 13.94
CA ILE A 68 2.43 8.59 13.43
C ILE A 68 2.46 8.49 11.91
N ALA A 69 3.28 9.29 11.24
CA ALA A 69 3.32 9.32 9.80
C ALA A 69 3.78 7.97 9.20
N GLY A 70 4.83 7.37 9.76
CA GLY A 70 5.34 6.08 9.31
C GLY A 70 4.42 4.89 9.62
N ARG A 71 3.58 5.01 10.66
CA ARG A 71 2.61 3.97 11.03
C ARG A 71 1.31 4.05 10.23
N GLU A 72 0.77 5.24 10.06
CA GLU A 72 -0.59 5.43 9.53
C GLU A 72 -0.67 5.46 8.02
N PHE A 73 0.37 5.95 7.33
CA PHE A 73 0.29 6.22 5.89
C PHE A 73 1.12 5.25 5.08
N ASN A 74 0.70 4.99 3.83
CA ASN A 74 1.45 4.20 2.84
C ASN A 74 1.76 4.99 1.56
N MET A 75 1.51 6.30 1.57
CA MET A 75 1.85 7.23 0.50
C MET A 75 2.27 8.59 1.06
N ILE A 76 3.40 9.12 0.61
CA ILE A 76 3.97 10.38 1.07
C ILE A 76 4.05 11.37 -0.09
N THR A 77 3.75 12.64 0.17
CA THR A 77 4.03 13.77 -0.73
C THR A 77 4.89 14.77 0.02
N ALA A 78 5.98 15.27 -0.58
CA ALA A 78 6.73 16.37 0.03
C ALA A 78 5.85 17.63 0.06
N GLU A 79 5.77 18.32 1.20
CA GLU A 79 4.90 19.49 1.34
C GLU A 79 5.39 20.65 0.47
N ASN A 80 6.71 20.85 0.40
CA ASN A 80 7.34 21.91 -0.39
C ASN A 80 8.65 21.51 -1.08
N GLU A 81 9.31 20.47 -0.59
CA GLU A 81 10.72 20.18 -0.87
C GLU A 81 10.97 19.63 -2.28
N MET A 82 9.89 19.36 -3.03
CA MET A 82 9.92 18.95 -4.44
C MET A 82 9.24 19.99 -5.37
N LYS A 83 8.98 21.21 -4.88
CA LYS A 83 8.45 22.32 -5.69
C LYS A 83 9.56 23.02 -6.48
N PRO A 84 9.20 23.84 -7.49
CA PRO A 84 10.19 24.42 -8.39
C PRO A 84 11.25 25.29 -7.71
N ASP A 85 10.84 26.11 -6.73
CA ASP A 85 11.76 26.95 -5.95
C ASP A 85 12.76 26.14 -5.10
N ALA A 86 12.31 25.02 -4.53
CA ALA A 86 13.14 24.12 -3.73
C ALA A 86 14.11 23.33 -4.59
N THR A 87 13.66 22.86 -5.76
CA THR A 87 14.43 21.94 -6.61
C THR A 87 15.33 22.63 -7.63
N GLU A 88 15.01 23.85 -8.07
CA GLU A 88 15.84 24.64 -9.00
C GLU A 88 15.94 26.12 -8.56
N PRO A 89 16.61 26.41 -7.42
CA PRO A 89 16.67 27.76 -6.86
C PRO A 89 17.32 28.78 -7.81
N ASN A 90 18.27 28.35 -8.64
CA ASN A 90 18.83 29.14 -9.75
C ASN A 90 18.71 28.34 -11.05
N GLN A 91 18.50 29.03 -12.17
CA GLN A 91 18.32 28.38 -13.47
C GLN A 91 19.48 27.44 -13.82
N GLY A 92 19.17 26.17 -14.08
CA GLY A 92 20.12 25.10 -14.37
C GLY A 92 20.88 24.56 -13.16
N GLN A 93 20.61 25.05 -11.94
CA GLN A 93 21.26 24.61 -10.72
C GLN A 93 20.24 23.90 -9.82
N PHE A 94 20.23 22.58 -9.89
CA PHE A 94 19.30 21.77 -9.11
C PHE A 94 19.80 21.51 -7.69
N ASN A 95 18.87 21.46 -6.74
CA ASN A 95 19.12 21.02 -5.37
C ASN A 95 18.04 20.03 -4.93
N PHE A 96 18.44 18.77 -4.74
CA PHE A 96 17.52 17.70 -4.33
C PHE A 96 17.63 17.35 -2.85
N SER A 97 18.51 18.00 -2.07
CA SER A 97 18.82 17.56 -0.70
C SER A 97 17.57 17.43 0.19
N ALA A 98 16.66 18.40 0.14
CA ALA A 98 15.46 18.38 0.97
C ALA A 98 14.42 17.35 0.46
N GLY A 99 14.25 17.25 -0.86
CA GLY A 99 13.37 16.26 -1.49
C GLY A 99 13.85 14.83 -1.23
N ASP A 100 15.14 14.58 -1.37
CA ASP A 100 15.79 13.29 -1.14
C ASP A 100 15.72 12.86 0.31
N GLN A 101 15.82 13.78 1.27
CA GLN A 101 15.61 13.45 2.69
C GLN A 101 14.24 12.81 2.91
N ILE A 102 13.18 13.37 2.32
CA ILE A 102 11.81 12.85 2.44
C ILE A 102 11.63 11.56 1.65
N TYR A 103 12.14 11.53 0.40
CA TYR A 103 12.08 10.34 -0.45
C TYR A 103 12.76 9.15 0.22
N ASN A 104 13.97 9.33 0.73
CA ASN A 104 14.72 8.30 1.43
C ASN A 104 14.03 7.88 2.72
N TRP A 105 13.52 8.83 3.52
CA TRP A 105 12.77 8.51 4.74
C TRP A 105 11.53 7.64 4.45
N ALA A 106 10.80 7.94 3.38
CA ALA A 106 9.60 7.22 2.97
C ALA A 106 9.93 5.83 2.40
N THR A 107 10.88 5.74 1.46
CA THR A 107 11.20 4.49 0.76
C THR A 107 11.90 3.47 1.67
N GLN A 108 12.75 3.91 2.60
CA GLN A 108 13.33 3.03 3.63
C GLN A 108 12.27 2.38 4.53
N ARG A 109 11.07 2.94 4.60
CA ARG A 109 9.91 2.42 5.36
C ARG A 109 8.90 1.67 4.47
N GLY A 110 9.21 1.45 3.19
CA GLY A 110 8.31 0.81 2.24
C GLY A 110 7.11 1.67 1.84
N LEU A 111 7.17 2.98 2.08
CA LEU A 111 6.10 3.92 1.70
C LEU A 111 6.28 4.36 0.25
N LYS A 112 5.18 4.54 -0.47
CA LYS A 112 5.20 5.13 -1.81
C LYS A 112 5.37 6.64 -1.72
N VAL A 113 5.86 7.27 -2.79
CA VAL A 113 6.04 8.72 -2.88
C VAL A 113 5.29 9.28 -4.09
N ARG A 114 4.69 10.47 -3.95
CA ARG A 114 4.15 11.28 -5.05
C ARG A 114 5.03 12.51 -5.23
N GLY A 115 5.50 12.73 -6.46
CA GLY A 115 6.14 13.99 -6.83
C GLY A 115 5.13 15.14 -6.79
N HIS A 116 5.51 16.25 -6.17
CA HIS A 116 4.70 17.46 -6.09
C HIS A 116 5.63 18.68 -5.97
N THR A 117 5.77 19.51 -7.00
CA THR A 117 5.16 19.46 -8.34
C THR A 117 6.10 20.07 -9.36
N LEU A 118 5.93 19.72 -10.63
CA LEU A 118 6.91 20.05 -11.67
C LEU A 118 6.66 21.38 -12.38
N ALA A 119 5.39 21.79 -12.53
CA ALA A 119 5.05 23.04 -13.20
C ALA A 119 3.81 23.64 -12.57
N TRP A 120 3.96 24.84 -12.00
CA TRP A 120 2.91 25.53 -11.27
C TRP A 120 3.16 27.04 -11.29
N HIS A 121 2.11 27.84 -11.12
CA HIS A 121 2.21 29.31 -11.08
C HIS A 121 2.67 29.82 -9.71
N ALA A 122 2.49 29.03 -8.64
CA ALA A 122 2.89 29.39 -7.29
C ALA A 122 4.25 28.76 -6.96
N GLN A 123 5.00 29.41 -6.06
CA GLN A 123 6.32 28.95 -5.60
C GLN A 123 7.29 28.68 -6.76
N GLN A 124 7.30 29.61 -7.71
CA GLN A 124 8.35 29.67 -8.71
C GLN A 124 9.58 30.35 -8.11
N PRO A 125 10.81 29.92 -8.47
CA PRO A 125 11.99 30.67 -8.10
C PRO A 125 11.99 32.03 -8.83
N PRO A 126 12.61 33.10 -8.25
CA PRO A 126 12.54 34.45 -8.82
C PRO A 126 13.04 34.59 -10.25
N TRP A 127 13.91 33.69 -10.71
CA TRP A 127 14.38 33.68 -12.09
C TRP A 127 13.28 33.24 -13.06
N MET A 128 12.43 32.29 -12.67
CA MET A 128 11.33 31.78 -13.49
C MET A 128 10.15 32.75 -13.54
N GLU A 129 9.83 33.40 -12.41
CA GLU A 129 8.75 34.40 -12.31
C GLU A 129 8.94 35.60 -13.28
N ARG A 130 10.19 35.92 -13.61
CA ARG A 130 10.55 37.02 -14.51
C ARG A 130 10.52 36.63 -15.99
N MET A 131 10.32 35.34 -16.30
CA MET A 131 10.29 34.83 -17.66
C MET A 131 8.86 34.87 -18.23
N SER A 132 8.77 34.90 -19.55
CA SER A 132 7.50 34.77 -20.26
C SER A 132 7.71 34.10 -21.63
N GLY A 133 6.61 33.79 -22.31
CA GLY A 133 6.62 33.29 -23.68
C GLY A 133 7.44 32.00 -23.87
N SER A 134 8.17 31.93 -24.99
CA SER A 134 9.00 30.76 -25.36
C SER A 134 10.15 30.50 -24.39
N ALA A 135 10.69 31.55 -23.77
CA ALA A 135 11.75 31.42 -22.78
C ALA A 135 11.24 30.67 -21.54
N LEU A 136 10.09 31.08 -20.98
CA LEU A 136 9.46 30.38 -19.84
C LEU A 136 9.07 28.95 -20.21
N ARG A 137 8.54 28.72 -21.42
CA ARG A 137 8.21 27.37 -21.89
C ARG A 137 9.43 26.45 -21.94
N THR A 138 10.57 26.97 -22.41
CA THR A 138 11.83 26.20 -22.46
C THR A 138 12.35 25.91 -21.05
N ALA A 139 12.33 26.90 -20.16
CA ALA A 139 12.68 26.71 -18.76
C ALA A 139 11.81 25.67 -18.07
N MET A 140 10.49 25.71 -18.27
CA MET A 140 9.55 24.71 -17.72
C MET A 140 9.89 23.29 -18.19
N ILE A 141 10.19 23.10 -19.48
CA ILE A 141 10.57 21.79 -20.02
C ILE A 141 11.90 21.31 -19.40
N ASN A 142 12.89 22.19 -19.32
CA ASN A 142 14.18 21.87 -18.71
C ASN A 142 14.05 21.51 -17.24
N HIS A 143 13.21 22.24 -16.49
CA HIS A 143 12.91 21.95 -15.09
C HIS A 143 12.27 20.56 -14.93
N ILE A 144 11.23 20.25 -15.71
CA ILE A 144 10.58 18.94 -15.70
C ILE A 144 11.60 17.83 -15.95
N ASN A 145 12.44 17.98 -16.98
CA ASN A 145 13.46 16.98 -17.32
C ASN A 145 14.53 16.85 -16.23
N GLY A 146 14.98 17.95 -15.65
CA GLY A 146 16.01 17.93 -14.61
C GLY A 146 15.55 17.28 -13.31
N VAL A 147 14.28 17.51 -12.91
CA VAL A 147 13.71 16.89 -11.70
C VAL A 147 13.39 15.40 -11.91
N MET A 148 13.06 14.97 -13.13
CA MET A 148 12.66 13.60 -13.45
C MET A 148 13.77 12.73 -14.06
N ALA A 149 15.01 13.21 -14.07
CA ALA A 149 16.16 12.53 -14.67
C ALA A 149 16.59 11.25 -13.93
#